data_AF-A0A222F7N7-F1
#
_entry.id   AF-A0A222F7N7-F1
#
_cell.length_a   1.000
_cell.length_b   1.000
_cell.length_c   1.000
_cell.angle_alpha   90.00
_cell.angle_beta   90.00
_cell.angle_gamma   90.00
#
_symmetry.space_group_name_H-M   'P 1'
#
loop_
_entity.id
_entity.type
_entity.pdbx_description
1 polymer ?
#
loop_
_entity_poly.entity_id
_entity_poly.type
_entity_poly.pdbx_seq_one_letter_code
_entity_poly.pdbx_strand_id
1 'polypeptide(L)' 'MAFDLLTGFVRDIRASRKVANEIAHLNHMSAAQLADLGLERTEIAGHAFNKHFKRR' A
#
# COMPACT_ATOMS: atom_id res chain seq x y z
N MET A 1 -2.00 11.37 -25.09
CA MET A 1 -3.37 11.11 -24.58
C MET A 1 -3.66 9.62 -24.34
N ALA A 2 -3.81 8.74 -25.34
CA ALA A 2 -4.07 7.31 -25.08
C ALA A 2 -2.88 6.58 -24.43
N PHE A 3 -1.66 6.93 -24.81
CA PHE A 3 -0.43 6.39 -24.20
C PHE A 3 -0.26 6.82 -22.73
N ASP A 4 -0.60 8.07 -22.38
CA ASP A 4 -0.57 8.56 -20.99
C ASP A 4 -1.62 7.84 -20.13
N LEU A 5 -2.79 7.57 -20.70
CA LEU A 5 -3.86 6.80 -20.06
C LEU A 5 -3.44 5.35 -19.77
N LEU A 6 -2.84 4.67 -20.77
CA LEU A 6 -2.32 3.31 -20.63
C LEU A 6 -1.16 3.23 -19.62
N THR A 7 -0.24 4.19 -19.66
CA THR A 7 0.89 4.22 -18.72
C THR A 7 0.46 4.59 -17.31
N GLY A 8 -0.55 5.44 -17.14
CA GLY A 8 -1.21 5.70 -15.85
C GLY A 8 -1.86 4.43 -15.28
N PHE A 9 -2.67 3.75 -16.08
CA PHE A 9 -3.34 2.49 -15.68
C PHE A 9 -2.35 1.40 -15.24
N VAL A 10 -1.26 1.19 -16.01
CA VAL A 10 -0.23 0.21 -15.64
C VAL A 10 0.51 0.63 -14.36
N ARG A 11 0.73 1.93 -14.12
CA ARG A 11 1.30 2.43 -12.86
C ARG A 11 0.37 2.14 -11.68
N ASP A 12 -0.93 2.35 -11.83
CA ASP A 12 -1.92 2.13 -10.78
C ASP A 12 -2.08 0.65 -10.44
N ILE A 13 -2.04 -0.25 -11.44
CA ILE A 13 -2.02 -1.71 -11.18
C ILE A 13 -0.76 -2.10 -10.39
N ARG A 14 0.40 -1.59 -10.77
CA ARG A 14 1.66 -1.88 -10.06
C ARG A 14 1.62 -1.34 -8.63
N ALA A 15 1.08 -0.15 -8.41
CA ALA A 15 0.88 0.42 -7.08
C ALA A 15 -0.10 -0.43 -6.25
N SER A 16 -1.23 -0.84 -6.83
CA SER A 16 -2.22 -1.73 -6.20
C SER A 16 -1.60 -3.04 -5.74
N ARG A 17 -0.74 -3.65 -6.58
CA ARG A 17 -0.04 -4.89 -6.22
C ARG A 17 0.97 -4.68 -5.08
N LYS A 18 1.66 -3.54 -5.02
CA LYS A 18 2.55 -3.20 -3.91
C LYS A 18 1.78 -3.02 -2.60
N VAL A 19 0.63 -2.35 -2.66
CA VAL A 19 -0.26 -2.15 -1.50
C VAL A 19 -0.77 -3.48 -0.98
N ALA A 20 -1.25 -4.36 -1.86
CA ALA A 20 -1.73 -5.68 -1.48
C ALA A 20 -0.64 -6.52 -0.80
N ASN A 21 0.58 -6.53 -1.36
CA ASN A 21 1.71 -7.22 -0.76
C ASN A 21 2.09 -6.65 0.61
N GLU A 22 2.05 -5.33 0.76
CA GLU A 22 2.39 -4.68 2.02
C GLU A 22 1.32 -4.92 3.09
N ILE A 23 0.03 -4.86 2.75
CA ILE A 23 -1.06 -5.24 3.65
C ILE A 23 -0.91 -6.69 4.10
N ALA A 24 -0.61 -7.61 3.18
CA ALA A 24 -0.39 -9.01 3.52
C ALA A 24 0.78 -9.17 4.50
N HIS A 25 1.91 -8.51 4.22
CA HIS A 25 3.08 -8.54 5.10
C HIS A 25 2.78 -7.99 6.49
N LEU A 26 2.12 -6.82 6.60
CA LEU A 26 1.73 -6.20 7.87
C LEU A 26 0.70 -7.05 8.64
N ASN A 27 -0.20 -7.75 7.95
CA ASN A 27 -1.15 -8.67 8.59
C ASN A 27 -0.49 -9.91 9.18
N HIS A 28 0.66 -10.34 8.65
CA HIS A 28 1.43 -11.45 9.21
C HIS A 28 2.34 -11.03 10.37
N MET A 29 2.54 -9.73 10.60
CA MET A 29 3.30 -9.24 11.74
C MET A 29 2.58 -9.50 13.07
N SER A 30 3.34 -9.63 14.15
CA SER A 30 2.78 -9.67 15.51
C SER A 30 2.34 -8.28 15.96
N ALA A 31 1.50 -8.22 17.01
CA ALA A 31 1.07 -6.93 17.58
C ALA A 31 2.26 -6.09 18.09
N ALA A 32 3.31 -6.72 18.61
CA ALA A 32 4.53 -6.03 19.03
C ALA A 32 5.27 -5.39 17.84
N GLN A 33 5.41 -6.11 16.73
CA GLN A 33 6.04 -5.59 15.51
C GLN A 33 5.25 -4.45 14.87
N LEU A 34 3.91 -4.50 14.96
CA LEU A 34 3.05 -3.40 14.51
C LEU A 34 3.19 -2.17 15.43
N ALA A 35 3.28 -2.38 16.75
CA ALA A 35 3.48 -1.32 17.72
C ALA A 35 4.85 -0.63 17.55
N ASP A 36 5.91 -1.36 17.20
CA ASP A 36 7.23 -0.79 16.87
C ASP A 36 7.17 0.16 15.65
N LEU A 37 6.22 -0.09 14.74
CA LEU A 37 5.95 0.76 13.59
C LEU A 37 4.97 1.91 13.92
N GLY A 38 4.46 1.98 15.15
CA GLY A 38 3.43 2.91 15.56
C GLY A 38 2.09 2.70 14.84
N LEU A 39 1.81 1.47 14.40
CA LEU A 39 0.62 1.13 13.63
C LEU A 39 -0.31 0.21 14.42
N GLU A 40 -1.60 0.50 14.36
CA GLU A 40 -2.62 -0.47 14.76
C GLU A 40 -3.04 -1.37 13.59
N ARG A 41 -3.56 -2.57 13.92
CA ARG A 41 -4.04 -3.56 12.94
C ARG A 41 -5.11 -2.98 11.99
N THR A 42 -5.96 -2.13 12.54
CA THR A 42 -7.03 -1.39 11.84
C THR A 42 -6.49 -0.37 10.84
N GLU A 43 -5.28 0.13 11.06
CA GLU A 43 -4.65 1.20 10.27
C GLU A 43 -3.78 0.67 9.13
N ILE A 44 -3.48 -0.63 9.10
CA ILE A 44 -2.62 -1.29 8.10
C ILE A 44 -3.01 -0.91 6.67
N ALA A 45 -4.31 -0.98 6.35
CA ALA A 45 -4.79 -0.66 5.01
C ALA A 45 -4.55 0.83 4.69
N GLY A 46 -4.98 1.73 5.59
CA GLY A 46 -4.80 3.17 5.41
C GLY A 46 -3.33 3.56 5.27
N HIS A 47 -2.44 2.95 6.05
CA HIS A 47 -1.00 3.14 5.97
C HIS A 47 -0.44 2.70 4.60
N ALA A 48 -0.76 1.46 4.17
CA ALA A 48 -0.27 0.91 2.91
C ALA A 48 -0.77 1.71 1.69
N PHE A 49 -2.05 2.11 1.69
CA PHE A 49 -2.60 2.96 0.63
C PHE A 49 -1.93 4.33 0.61
N ASN A 50 -1.79 5.00 1.77
CA ASN A 50 -1.13 6.29 1.85
C ASN A 50 0.32 6.21 1.34
N LYS A 51 1.07 5.16 1.69
CA LYS A 51 2.47 5.01 1.29
C LYS A 51 2.68 4.87 -0.22
N HIS A 52 1.80 4.16 -0.91
CA HIS A 52 1.96 3.87 -2.34
C HIS A 52 1.14 4.77 -3.27
N PHE A 53 0.03 5.33 -2.78
CA PHE A 53 -0.86 6.20 -3.57
C PHE A 53 -0.74 7.70 -3.22
N LYS A 54 -0.19 8.11 -2.06
CA LYS A 54 0.19 9.53 -1.87
C LYS A 54 1.45 9.86 -2.65
N ARG A 55 1.30 10.00 -3.96
CA ARG A 55 2.26 10.70 -4.80
C ARG A 55 1.55 11.43 -5.94
N ARG A 56 0.71 12.39 -5.56
CA ARG A 56 0.60 13.73 -6.15
C ARG A 56 -0.40 14.58 -5.38
#